data_AF-A0A941NHT3-F1
#
_entry.id   AF-A0A941NHT3-F1
#
_cell.length_a   1.000
_cell.length_b   1.000
_cell.length_c   1.000
_cell.angle_alpha   90.00
_cell.angle_beta   90.00
_cell.angle_gamma   90.00
#
_symmetry.space_group_name_H-M   'P 1'
#
loop_
_entity.id
_entity.type
_entity.pdbx_description
1 polymer ?
#
loop_
_entity_poly.entity_id
_entity_poly.type
_entity_poly.pdbx_seq_one_letter_code
_entity_poly.pdbx_strand_id
1 'polypeptide(L)' 'MLRSIAVICALIFAATAVSAQSSRSAPGFNLPIPNIPGKSITALVVNYPPGGGTPSHHHA' A
#
# COMPACT_ATOMS: atom_id res chain seq x y z
N MET A 1 24.89 30.82 11.73
CA MET A 1 24.95 30.23 10.37
C MET A 1 24.85 28.70 10.43
N LEU A 2 25.74 28.00 11.13
CA LEU A 2 25.73 26.53 11.21
C LEU A 2 24.44 25.94 11.83
N ARG A 3 23.90 26.59 12.87
CA ARG A 3 22.64 26.16 13.53
C ARG A 3 21.43 26.25 12.60
N SER A 4 21.39 27.27 11.74
CA SER A 4 20.31 27.47 10.78
C SER A 4 20.32 26.41 9.67
N ILE A 5 21.51 26.00 9.22
CA ILE A 5 21.68 24.92 8.23
C ILE A 5 21.19 23.58 8.80
N ALA A 6 21.54 23.28 10.05
CA ALA A 6 21.10 22.04 10.71
C ALA A 6 19.57 21.94 10.84
N VAL A 7 18.90 23.06 11.16
CA VAL A 7 17.43 23.11 11.22
C VAL A 7 16.80 22.89 9.85
N ILE A 8 17.36 23.49 8.79
CA ILE A 8 16.87 23.32 7.42
C ILE A 8 17.02 21.85 6.96
N CYS A 9 18.16 21.22 7.21
CA CYS A 9 18.37 19.81 6.88
C CYS A 9 17.39 18.87 7.62
N ALA A 10 17.12 19.14 8.91
CA ALA A 10 16.16 18.34 9.68
C ALA A 10 14.73 18.47 9.14
N LEU A 11 14.32 19.66 8.71
CA LEU A 11 13.00 19.91 8.13
C LEU A 11 12.82 19.22 6.77
N ILE A 12 13.86 19.18 5.93
CA ILE A 12 13.83 18.50 4.63
C ILE A 12 13.71 16.97 4.81
N PHE A 13 14.44 16.40 5.77
CA PHE A 13 14.38 14.96 6.06
C PHE A 13 13.02 14.52 6.65
N ALA A 14 12.41 15.37 7.48
CA ALA A 14 11.07 15.12 8.02
C ALA A 14 9.98 15.14 6.93
N ALA A 15 10.13 15.99 5.90
CA ALA A 15 9.17 16.10 4.81
C ALA A 15 9.11 14.83 3.93
N THR A 16 10.21 14.06 3.82
CA THR A 16 10.22 12.81 3.03
C THR A 16 9.56 11.62 3.73
N ALA A 17 9.29 11.70 5.03
CA ALA A 17 8.61 10.64 5.78
C ALA A 17 7.07 10.71 5.67
N VAL A 18 6.52 11.81 5.17
CA VAL A 18 5.07 12.08 5.09
C VAL A 18 4.58 11.96 3.64
N SER A 19 4.97 10.90 2.95
CA SER A 19 4.22 10.45 1.76
C SER A 19 4.08 8.93 1.80
N ALA A 20 3.25 8.44 2.71
CA ALA A 20 2.67 7.12 2.55
C ALA A 20 1.79 7.16 1.29
N GLN A 21 2.38 6.84 0.13
CA GLN A 21 1.63 6.64 -1.09
C GLN A 21 0.50 5.65 -0.76
N SER A 22 -0.76 6.07 -0.93
CA SER A 22 -1.91 5.22 -0.63
C SER A 22 -1.78 3.91 -1.42
N SER A 23 -1.91 2.77 -0.74
CA SER A 23 -1.94 1.47 -1.40
C SER A 23 -3.12 1.43 -2.37
N ARG A 24 -2.84 1.09 -3.63
CA ARG A 24 -3.88 0.99 -4.66
C ARG A 24 -4.14 -0.49 -4.93
N SER A 25 -5.39 -0.89 -4.77
CA SER A 25 -5.87 -2.20 -5.22
C SER A 25 -6.60 -2.07 -6.55
N ALA A 26 -6.47 -3.11 -7.38
CA ALA A 26 -7.21 -3.28 -8.62
C ALA A 26 -7.72 -4.73 -8.72
N PRO A 27 -8.88 -4.97 -9.35
CA PRO A 27 -9.33 -6.34 -9.63
C PRO A 27 -8.32 -7.05 -10.55
N GLY A 28 -7.88 -8.23 -10.14
CA GLY A 28 -7.10 -9.13 -10.99
C GLY A 28 -8.04 -9.98 -11.85
N PHE A 29 -8.88 -10.79 -11.20
CA PHE A 29 -9.97 -11.52 -11.85
C PHE A 29 -11.00 -12.00 -10.82
N ASN A 30 -12.20 -12.33 -11.31
CA ASN A 30 -13.25 -13.05 -10.57
C ASN A 30 -13.82 -14.12 -11.51
N LEU A 31 -13.40 -15.36 -11.33
CA LEU A 31 -13.72 -16.47 -12.24
C LEU A 31 -14.46 -17.58 -11.49
N PRO A 32 -15.53 -18.15 -12.06
CA PRO A 32 -16.19 -19.31 -11.47
C PRO A 32 -15.23 -20.49 -11.41
N ILE A 33 -15.36 -21.34 -10.38
CA ILE A 33 -14.58 -22.58 -10.30
C ILE A 33 -15.28 -23.64 -11.17
N PRO A 34 -14.58 -24.24 -12.15
CA PRO A 34 -15.17 -25.31 -12.95
C PRO A 34 -15.68 -26.45 -12.06
N ASN A 35 -16.90 -26.91 -12.35
CA ASN A 35 -17.56 -28.01 -11.64
C ASN A 35 -17.92 -27.74 -10.16
N ILE A 36 -17.85 -26.49 -9.68
CA ILE A 36 -18.31 -26.13 -8.32
C ILE A 36 -19.33 -24.98 -8.39
N PRO A 37 -20.63 -25.30 -8.52
CA PRO A 37 -21.69 -24.29 -8.57
C PRO A 37 -21.65 -23.34 -7.37
N GLY A 38 -21.80 -22.04 -7.65
CA GLY A 38 -21.86 -21.01 -6.62
C GLY A 38 -20.51 -20.66 -5.97
N LYS A 39 -19.38 -21.12 -6.51
CA LYS A 39 -18.03 -20.73 -6.03
C LYS A 39 -17.21 -20.09 -7.14
N SER A 40 -16.36 -19.14 -6.73
CA SER A 40 -15.46 -18.39 -7.61
C SER A 40 -14.09 -18.22 -6.96
N ILE A 41 -13.07 -18.02 -7.78
CA ILE A 41 -11.74 -17.54 -7.37
C ILE A 41 -11.68 -16.05 -7.68
N THR A 42 -11.38 -15.26 -6.66
CA THR A 42 -11.18 -13.82 -6.77
C THR A 42 -9.72 -13.49 -6.48
N ALA A 43 -9.09 -12.71 -7.38
CA ALA A 43 -7.73 -12.20 -7.21
C ALA A 43 -7.74 -10.67 -7.23
N LEU A 44 -6.97 -10.05 -6.34
CA LEU A 44 -6.71 -8.61 -6.32
C LEU A 44 -5.22 -8.36 -6.51
N VAL A 45 -4.90 -7.37 -7.33
CA VAL A 45 -3.55 -6.81 -7.44
C VAL A 45 -3.44 -5.68 -6.43
N VAL A 46 -2.45 -5.73 -5.55
CA VAL A 46 -2.19 -4.69 -4.56
C VAL A 46 -0.79 -4.13 -4.79
N ASN A 47 -0.71 -2.83 -5.03
CA ASN A 47 0.55 -2.12 -5.17
C ASN A 47 0.90 -1.43 -3.85
N TYR A 48 2.07 -1.74 -3.31
CA TYR A 48 2.63 -1.05 -2.14
C TYR A 48 3.84 -0.19 -2.55
N PRO A 49 3.98 1.03 -1.99
CA PRO A 49 5.25 1.74 -2.05
C PRO A 49 6.32 1.04 -1.20
N PRO A 50 7.61 1.43 -1.31
CA PRO A 50 8.64 0.99 -0.37
C PRO A 50 8.22 1.24 1.09
N GLY A 51 8.29 0.19 1.92
CA GLY A 51 7.86 0.23 3.33
C GLY A 51 6.34 0.18 3.56
N GLY A 52 5.52 0.15 2.51
CA GLY A 52 4.08 0.00 2.61
C GLY A 52 3.63 -1.45 2.80
N GLY A 53 2.48 -1.63 3.44
CA GLY A 53 1.84 -2.93 3.64
C GLY A 53 0.36 -2.77 3.93
N THR A 54 -0.37 -3.88 4.00
CA THR A 54 -1.79 -3.87 4.43
C THR A 54 -1.87 -4.19 5.92
N PRO A 55 -2.65 -3.44 6.72
CA PRO A 55 -2.92 -3.75 8.12
C PRO A 55 -3.56 -5.13 8.32
N SER A 56 -3.51 -5.64 9.54
CA SER A 56 -4.20 -6.87 9.91
C SER A 56 -5.70 -6.78 9.61
N HIS A 57 -6.26 -7.80 8.97
CA HIS A 57 -7.67 -7.89 8.58
C HIS A 57 -8.13 -9.35 8.52
N HIS A 58 -9.44 -9.53 8.36
CA HIS A 58 -10.08 -10.83 8.25
C HIS A 58 -10.85 -10.95 6.94
N HIS A 59 -10.86 -12.15 6.37
CA HIS A 59 -11.76 -12.54 5.29
C HIS A 59 -12.94 -13.30 5.89
N ALA A 60 -14.15 -12.99 5.40
CA ALA A 60 -15.39 -13.66 5.77
C ALA A 60 -15.54 -15.02 5.08
#